data_AF-A0A2E6PDQ4-F1
#
_entry.id   AF-A0A2E6PDQ4-F1
#
_cell.length_a   1.000
_cell.length_b   1.000
_cell.length_c   1.000
_cell.angle_alpha   90.00
_cell.angle_beta   90.00
_cell.angle_gamma   90.00
#
_symmetry.space_group_name_H-M   'P 1'
#
loop_
_entity.id
_entity.type
_entity.pdbx_description
1 polymer ?
#
loop_
_entity_poly.entity_id
_entity_poly.type
_entity_poly.pdbx_seq_one_letter_code
_entity_poly.pdbx_strand_id
1 'polypeptide(L)'
;ANCGVWARTDAAYSFLYYFLTVNQLKKLLPDMRKFDIERYELPNMRALNFYIHDVLGDGASSSHRIDRQAKSLGEYLRAKIIEVPQVLIEELGVEV
;
A
#
# COMPACT_ATOMS: atom_id res chain seq x y z
N ALA A 1 -10.24 -5.45 4.35
CA ALA A 1 -10.27 -4.10 3.75
C ALA A 1 -9.22 -3.99 2.64
N ASN A 2 -9.42 -3.09 1.68
CA ASN A 2 -8.50 -2.93 0.54
C ASN A 2 -7.58 -1.73 0.71
N CYS A 3 -6.31 -1.89 0.33
CA CYS A 3 -5.34 -0.83 0.17
C CYS A 3 -4.71 -0.94 -1.22
N GLY A 4 -5.12 -0.06 -2.14
CA GLY A 4 -4.62 -0.03 -3.51
C GLY A 4 -3.57 1.06 -3.70
N VAL A 5 -2.53 0.75 -4.48
CA VAL A 5 -1.56 1.72 -5.00
C VAL A 5 -1.39 1.52 -6.49
N TRP A 6 -1.15 2.60 -7.22
CA TRP A 6 -0.95 2.57 -8.67
C TRP A 6 0.20 3.49 -9.08
N ALA A 7 0.86 3.15 -10.18
CA ALA A 7 2.00 3.89 -10.71
C ALA A 7 1.63 4.64 -11.98
N ARG A 8 2.27 5.80 -12.20
CA ARG A 8 2.06 6.62 -13.41
C ARG A 8 2.86 6.10 -14.61
N THR A 9 4.02 5.49 -14.37
CA THR A 9 4.94 4.97 -15.40
C THR A 9 5.20 3.47 -15.20
N ASP A 10 5.66 2.80 -16.25
CA ASP A 10 6.03 1.38 -16.16
C ASP A 10 7.26 1.15 -15.27
N ALA A 11 8.21 2.08 -15.26
CA ALA A 11 9.38 2.02 -14.36
C ALA A 11 8.96 2.11 -12.88
N ALA A 12 8.08 3.04 -12.54
CA ALA A 12 7.53 3.16 -11.19
C ALA A 12 6.69 1.93 -10.80
N TYR A 13 5.93 1.36 -11.74
CA TYR A 13 5.20 0.12 -11.50
C TYR A 13 6.14 -1.06 -11.23
N SER A 14 7.19 -1.21 -12.04
CA SER A 14 8.20 -2.26 -11.86
C SER A 14 8.86 -2.16 -10.48
N PHE A 15 9.25 -0.94 -10.07
CA PHE A 15 9.76 -0.72 -8.71
C PHE A 15 8.76 -1.12 -7.63
N LEU A 16 7.52 -0.63 -7.71
CA LEU A 16 6.47 -0.96 -6.74
C LEU A 16 6.21 -2.48 -6.68
N TYR A 17 6.21 -3.15 -7.83
CA TYR A 17 6.01 -4.60 -7.94
C TYR A 17 7.01 -5.40 -7.12
N TYR A 18 8.30 -5.08 -7.22
CA TYR A 18 9.35 -5.79 -6.48
C TYR A 18 9.50 -5.30 -5.03
N PHE A 19 9.39 -4.00 -4.81
CA PHE A 19 9.56 -3.40 -3.48
C PHE A 19 8.39 -3.73 -2.55
N LEU A 20 7.16 -3.46 -2.98
CA LEU A 20 5.98 -3.52 -2.13
C LEU A 20 5.41 -4.95 -2.10
N THR A 21 6.13 -5.82 -1.42
CA THR A 21 5.66 -7.17 -1.04
C THR A 21 4.75 -7.11 0.18
N VAL A 22 4.03 -8.20 0.49
CA VAL A 22 3.26 -8.31 1.75
C VAL A 22 4.15 -8.10 2.97
N ASN A 23 5.36 -8.67 2.96
CA ASN A 23 6.34 -8.50 4.04
C ASN A 23 6.79 -7.04 4.17
N GLN A 24 7.03 -6.35 3.05
CA GLN A 24 7.39 -4.94 3.07
C GLN A 24 6.22 -4.08 3.57
N LEU A 25 4.98 -4.34 3.13
CA LEU A 25 3.80 -3.65 3.64
C LEU A 25 3.66 -3.81 5.16
N LYS A 26 3.88 -5.02 5.69
CA LYS A 26 3.87 -5.31 7.14
C LYS A 26 4.99 -4.60 7.91
N LYS A 27 6.15 -4.34 7.28
CA LYS A 27 7.22 -3.51 7.85
C LYS A 27 6.81 -2.03 7.90
N LEU A 28 6.26 -1.51 6.80
CA LEU A 28 5.82 -0.12 6.67
C LEU A 28 4.59 0.21 7.55
N LEU A 29 3.70 -0.76 7.73
CA LEU A 29 2.46 -0.65 8.53
C LEU A 29 2.49 -1.67 9.69
N PRO A 30 3.24 -1.42 10.77
CA PRO A 30 3.40 -2.36 11.89
C PRO A 30 2.10 -2.89 12.49
N ASP A 31 1.08 -2.03 12.58
CA ASP A 31 -0.22 -2.40 13.14
C ASP A 31 -0.96 -3.44 12.30
N MET A 32 -0.55 -3.61 11.04
CA MET A 32 -1.14 -4.57 10.10
C MET A 32 -0.47 -5.95 10.17
N ARG A 33 0.68 -6.11 10.87
CA ARG A 33 1.47 -7.35 10.88
C ARG A 33 0.68 -8.59 11.30
N LYS A 34 -0.24 -8.40 12.26
CA LYS A 34 -1.05 -9.47 12.87
C LYS A 34 -2.18 -9.99 11.97
N PHE A 35 -2.51 -9.28 10.90
CA PHE A 35 -3.58 -9.69 9.99
C PHE A 35 -3.01 -10.56 8.87
N ASP A 36 -3.88 -11.40 8.32
CA ASP A 36 -3.60 -12.04 7.04
C ASP A 36 -3.77 -11.02 5.91
N ILE A 37 -2.86 -11.07 4.94
CA ILE A 37 -2.80 -10.09 3.85
C ILE A 37 -2.48 -10.80 2.54
N GLU A 38 -3.37 -10.64 1.58
CA GLU A 38 -3.17 -11.09 0.21
C GLU A 38 -2.80 -9.92 -0.70
N ARG A 39 -1.86 -10.15 -1.62
CA ARG A 39 -1.50 -9.20 -2.67
C ARG A 39 -2.11 -9.64 -4.00
N TYR A 40 -2.88 -8.76 -4.60
CA TYR A 40 -3.43 -8.91 -5.94
C TYR A 40 -2.71 -7.97 -6.89
N GLU A 41 -2.26 -8.51 -8.02
CA GLU A 41 -1.51 -7.80 -9.05
C GLU A 41 -2.45 -7.38 -10.17
N LEU A 42 -2.42 -6.09 -10.54
CA LEU A 42 -3.28 -5.51 -11.57
C LEU A 42 -2.41 -4.85 -12.64
N PRO A 43 -1.68 -5.64 -13.45
CA PRO A 43 -0.64 -5.13 -14.36
C PRO A 43 -1.17 -4.16 -15.41
N ASN A 44 -2.38 -4.41 -15.95
CA ASN A 44 -3.03 -3.52 -16.92
C ASN A 44 -3.41 -2.15 -16.35
N MET A 45 -3.40 -2.01 -15.02
CA MET A 45 -3.67 -0.75 -14.30
C MET A 45 -2.41 -0.19 -13.63
N ARG A 46 -1.24 -0.82 -13.84
CA ARG A 46 0.01 -0.49 -13.13
C ARG A 46 -0.18 -0.45 -11.61
N ALA A 47 -0.97 -1.38 -11.07
CA ALA A 47 -1.44 -1.31 -9.70
C ALA A 47 -1.20 -2.61 -8.91
N LEU A 48 -1.15 -2.44 -7.59
CA LEU A 48 -1.16 -3.50 -6.59
C LEU A 48 -2.30 -3.22 -5.62
N ASN A 49 -3.03 -4.26 -5.24
CA ASN A 49 -4.04 -4.18 -4.20
C ASN A 49 -3.74 -5.16 -3.07
N PHE A 50 -3.81 -4.69 -1.84
CA PHE A 50 -3.64 -5.51 -0.65
C PHE A 50 -4.99 -5.69 0.03
N TYR A 51 -5.43 -6.94 0.12
CA TYR A 51 -6.61 -7.29 0.90
C TYR A 51 -6.18 -7.72 2.30
N ILE A 52 -6.53 -6.92 3.30
CA ILE A 52 -6.21 -7.16 4.70
C ILE A 52 -7.44 -7.77 5.37
N HIS A 53 -7.36 -9.05 5.70
CA HIS A 53 -8.44 -9.81 6.31
C HIS A 53 -8.75 -9.30 7.72
N ASP A 54 -10.04 -9.23 8.05
CA ASP A 54 -10.57 -8.96 9.40
C ASP A 54 -10.09 -7.67 10.09
N VAL A 55 -9.45 -6.75 9.38
CA VAL A 55 -8.96 -5.47 9.95
C VAL A 55 -10.09 -4.57 10.47
N LEU A 56 -11.32 -4.82 10.00
CA LEU A 56 -12.53 -4.12 10.45
C LEU A 56 -13.37 -4.93 11.45
N GLY A 57 -12.94 -6.12 11.86
CA GLY A 57 -13.75 -7.04 12.66
C GLY A 57 -15.07 -7.38 11.95
N ASP A 58 -16.16 -7.48 12.72
CA ASP A 58 -17.51 -7.76 12.20
C ASP A 58 -18.16 -6.59 11.42
N GLY A 59 -17.39 -5.52 11.16
CA GLY A 59 -17.84 -4.36 10.38
C GLY A 59 -17.47 -3.02 11.01
N ALA A 60 -17.77 -1.94 10.28
CA ALA A 60 -17.37 -0.59 10.70
C ALA A 60 -17.97 -0.14 12.05
N SER A 61 -19.14 -0.66 12.42
CA SER A 61 -19.82 -0.35 13.68
C SER A 61 -19.23 -1.10 14.89
N SER A 62 -18.52 -2.21 14.69
CA SER A 62 -17.88 -3.00 15.75
C SER A 62 -16.37 -2.71 15.89
N SER A 63 -15.78 -1.99 14.94
CA SER A 63 -14.35 -1.67 14.97
C SER A 63 -13.99 -0.62 16.03
N HIS A 64 -13.07 -0.96 16.93
CA HIS A 64 -12.48 -0.02 17.90
C HIS A 64 -11.31 0.79 17.34
N ARG A 65 -10.96 0.62 16.06
CA ARG A 65 -9.86 1.39 15.42
C ARG A 65 -10.29 2.83 15.18
N ILE A 66 -9.34 3.76 15.17
CA ILE A 66 -9.58 5.16 14.76
C ILE A 66 -10.13 5.19 13.33
N ASP A 67 -9.53 4.40 12.43
CA ASP A 67 -10.02 4.21 11.08
C ASP A 67 -10.97 3.00 10.99
N ARG A 68 -12.22 3.20 11.41
CA ARG A 68 -13.26 2.15 11.43
C ARG A 68 -13.68 1.66 10.05
N GLN A 69 -13.37 2.40 8.99
CA GLN A 69 -13.78 2.08 7.62
C GLN A 69 -12.59 1.74 6.71
N ALA A 70 -11.37 1.73 7.24
CA ALA A 70 -10.12 1.60 6.48
C ALA A 70 -9.92 2.70 5.42
N LYS A 71 -10.55 3.88 5.58
CA LYS A 71 -10.50 4.99 4.61
C LYS A 71 -9.19 5.76 4.68
N SER A 72 -8.49 5.76 5.82
CA SER A 72 -7.19 6.41 5.95
C SER A 72 -6.01 5.46 5.69
N LEU A 73 -6.27 4.18 5.40
CA LEU A 73 -5.22 3.19 5.17
C LEU A 73 -4.29 3.55 4.00
N GLY A 74 -4.83 4.07 2.89
CA GLY A 74 -4.02 4.54 1.76
C GLY A 74 -3.15 5.74 2.14
N GLU A 75 -3.69 6.67 2.92
CA GLU A 75 -2.95 7.83 3.43
C GLU A 75 -1.85 7.41 4.42
N TYR A 76 -2.14 6.42 5.27
CA TYR A 76 -1.16 5.86 6.19
C TYR A 76 0.01 5.22 5.45
N LEU A 77 -0.23 4.56 4.31
CA LEU A 77 0.82 4.06 3.43
C LEU A 77 1.57 5.19 2.72
N ARG A 78 0.86 6.20 2.22
CA ARG A 78 1.45 7.38 1.55
C ARG A 78 2.41 8.16 2.45
N ALA A 79 2.13 8.21 3.75
CA ALA A 79 2.95 8.91 4.73
C ALA A 79 4.30 8.23 5.04
N LYS A 80 4.61 7.09 4.44
CA LYS A 80 5.85 6.34 4.70
C LYS A 80 6.99 6.85 3.84
N ILE A 81 8.15 7.02 4.47
CA ILE A 81 9.41 7.34 3.79
C ILE A 81 10.07 6.03 3.38
N ILE A 82 10.48 5.95 2.12
CA ILE A 82 11.16 4.80 1.53
C ILE A 82 12.32 5.27 0.68
N GLU A 83 13.33 4.42 0.52
CA GLU A 83 14.38 4.64 -0.47
C GLU A 83 13.87 4.23 -1.86
N VAL A 84 14.16 5.05 -2.85
CA VAL A 84 13.76 4.82 -4.25
C VAL A 84 14.95 5.02 -5.19
N PRO A 85 15.01 4.30 -6.33
CA PRO A 85 15.99 4.58 -7.36
C PRO A 85 15.90 6.02 -7.87
N GLN A 86 17.04 6.70 -8.00
CA GLN A 86 17.11 8.11 -8.45
C GLN A 86 16.43 8.32 -9.81
N VAL A 87 16.54 7.36 -10.73
CA VAL A 87 15.88 7.40 -12.04
C VAL A 87 14.37 7.64 -11.96
N LEU A 88 13.70 7.17 -10.90
CA LEU A 88 12.27 7.39 -10.72
C LEU A 88 11.93 8.83 -10.32
N ILE A 89 12.83 9.52 -9.61
CA ILE A 89 12.66 10.92 -9.21
C ILE A 89 12.72 11.81 -10.44
N GLU A 90 13.72 11.57 -11.29
CA GLU A 90 13.94 12.30 -12.55
C GLU A 90 12.75 12.13 -13.50
N GLU A 91 12.25 10.90 -13.66
CA GLU A 91 11.08 10.61 -14.49
C GLU A 91 9.78 11.24 -13.97
N LEU A 92 9.61 11.33 -12.65
CA LEU A 92 8.39 11.86 -12.04
C LEU A 92 8.39 13.39 -11.94
N GLY A 93 9.51 14.05 -12.25
CA GLY A 93 9.65 15.50 -12.17
C GLY A 93 9.47 16.04 -10.75
N VAL A 94 9.87 15.24 -9.74
CA VAL A 94 9.78 15.65 -8.33
C VAL A 94 11.08 16.38 -7.98
N GLU A 95 10.98 17.64 -7.58
CA GLU A 95 12.10 18.38 -7.00
C GLU A 95 12.49 17.76 -5.65
N VAL A 96 13.79 17.50 -5.45
CA VAL A 96 14.35 16.90 -4.23
C VAL A 96 14.70 17.98 -3.22
#